data_AF-A0A382N2C1-F1
#
_entry.id   AF-A0A382N2C1-F1
#
_cell.length_a   1.000
_cell.length_b   1.000
_cell.length_c   1.000
_cell.angle_alpha   90.00
_cell.angle_beta   90.00
_cell.angle_gamma   90.00
#
_symmetry.space_group_name_H-M   'P 1'
#
loop_
_entity.id
_entity.type
_entity.pdbx_description
1 polymer ?
#
loop_
_entity_poly.entity_id
_entity_poly.type
_entity_poly.pdbx_seq_one_letter_code
_entity_poly.pdbx_strand_id
1 'polypeptide(L)' 'MRLENKVAIVTGSSMGIGEAIVKRYAKEGAKVAVNYFKSESKANDVVASIIAGGGSAKAFKADVSKIPEI' A
#
# COMPACT_ATOMS: atom_id res chain seq x y z
N MET A 1 8.01 0.63 17.35
CA MET A 1 7.34 0.32 16.06
C MET A 1 6.71 -1.06 16.18
N ARG A 2 5.41 -1.23 15.88
CA ARG A 2 4.70 -2.52 16.08
C ARG A 2 4.85 -3.51 14.92
N LEU A 3 5.21 -3.05 13.72
CA LEU A 3 5.27 -3.84 12.49
C LEU A 3 6.66 -3.83 11.85
N GLU A 4 7.69 -3.55 12.66
CA GLU A 4 9.07 -3.51 12.20
C GLU A 4 9.47 -4.84 11.53
N ASN A 5 10.14 -4.75 10.38
CA ASN A 5 10.54 -5.88 9.54
C ASN A 5 9.39 -6.78 9.05
N LYS A 6 8.13 -6.32 9.12
CA LYS A 6 6.99 -7.02 8.51
C LYS A 6 6.69 -6.50 7.11
N VAL A 7 6.09 -7.38 6.31
CA VAL A 7 5.51 -7.02 5.01
C VAL A 7 3.99 -7.08 5.15
N ALA A 8 3.30 -6.03 4.70
CA ALA A 8 1.84 -5.97 4.72
C ALA A 8 1.30 -5.66 3.33
N ILE A 9 0.33 -6.46 2.87
CA ILE A 9 -0.42 -6.21 1.64
C ILE A 9 -1.78 -5.66 2.06
N VAL A 10 -2.19 -4.55 1.46
CA VAL A 10 -3.52 -3.97 1.69
C VAL A 10 -4.20 -3.79 0.34
N THR A 11 -5.36 -4.42 0.17
CA THR A 11 -6.16 -4.33 -1.05
C THR A 11 -6.96 -3.04 -1.10
N GLY A 12 -7.15 -2.47 -2.29
CA GLY A 12 -7.90 -1.21 -2.45
C GLY A 12 -7.27 -0.03 -1.71
N SER A 13 -5.95 -0.02 -1.54
CA SER A 13 -5.24 0.94 -0.71
C SER A 13 -4.76 2.19 -1.45
N SER A 14 -5.22 2.41 -2.67
CA SER A 14 -4.94 3.63 -3.42
C SER A 14 -5.73 4.87 -2.96
N MET A 15 -6.67 4.71 -2.01
CA MET A 15 -7.47 5.82 -1.45
C MET A 15 -8.17 5.44 -0.13
N GLY A 16 -8.74 6.44 0.54
CA GLY A 16 -9.68 6.26 1.65
C GLY A 16 -9.08 5.52 2.83
N ILE A 17 -9.81 4.54 3.37
CA ILE A 17 -9.38 3.76 4.54
C ILE A 17 -8.13 2.93 4.22
N GLY A 18 -8.07 2.30 3.04
CA GLY A 18 -6.93 1.48 2.66
C GLY A 18 -5.63 2.30 2.59
N GLU A 19 -5.71 3.53 2.07
CA GLU A 19 -4.60 4.50 2.11
C GLU A 19 -4.17 4.83 3.54
N ALA A 20 -5.13 5.12 4.43
CA ALA A 20 -4.84 5.42 5.83
C ALA A 20 -4.14 4.23 6.54
N ILE A 21 -4.56 3.00 6.22
CA ILE A 21 -3.96 1.77 6.76
C ILE A 21 -2.51 1.64 6.29
N VAL A 22 -2.21 1.71 4.99
CA VAL A 22 -0.83 1.54 4.50
C VAL A 22 0.10 2.64 5.02
N LYS A 23 -0.40 3.89 5.14
CA LYS A 23 0.36 4.98 5.76
C LYS A 23 0.62 4.72 7.24
N ARG A 24 -0.35 4.21 8.00
CA ARG A 24 -0.15 3.86 9.40
C ARG A 24 0.82 2.68 9.55
N TYR A 25 0.68 1.64 8.74
CA TYR A 25 1.54 0.46 8.79
C TYR A 25 2.99 0.79 8.45
N ALA A 26 3.21 1.64 7.45
CA ALA A 26 4.56 2.14 7.14
C ALA A 26 5.17 2.94 8.31
N LYS A 27 4.39 3.80 8.98
CA LYS A 27 4.84 4.49 10.22
C LYS A 27 5.17 3.54 11.36
N GLU A 28 4.56 2.36 11.38
CA GLU A 28 4.84 1.29 12.35
C GLU A 28 6.00 0.38 11.92
N GLY A 29 6.71 0.69 10.83
CA GLY A 29 7.91 -0.02 10.38
C GLY A 29 7.68 -1.12 9.34
N ALA A 30 6.46 -1.26 8.81
CA ALA A 30 6.17 -2.25 7.78
C ALA A 30 6.65 -1.80 6.39
N LYS A 31 7.05 -2.77 5.57
CA LYS A 31 7.11 -2.63 4.11
C LYS A 31 5.71 -2.90 3.56
N VAL A 32 5.12 -1.95 2.83
CA VAL A 32 3.71 -2.07 2.42
C VAL A 32 3.54 -2.23 0.91
N ALA A 33 2.69 -3.17 0.52
CA ALA A 33 2.24 -3.35 -0.86
C ALA A 33 0.88 -2.66 -1.03
N VAL A 34 0.85 -1.63 -1.89
CA VAL A 34 -0.34 -0.84 -2.20
C VAL A 34 -1.05 -1.47 -3.38
N ASN A 35 -2.13 -2.22 -3.15
CA ASN A 35 -2.90 -2.80 -4.24
C ASN A 35 -3.96 -1.83 -4.79
N TYR A 36 -4.08 -1.79 -6.11
CA TYR A 36 -5.07 -1.00 -6.84
C TYR A 36 -5.59 -1.74 -8.08
N PHE A 37 -6.79 -1.36 -8.55
CA PHE A 37 -7.37 -1.87 -9.78
C PHE A 37 -7.43 -0.82 -10.89
N LYS A 38 -8.02 0.36 -10.60
CA LYS A 38 -8.30 1.40 -11.62
C LYS A 38 -7.39 2.62 -11.57
N SER A 39 -6.79 2.93 -10.41
CA SER A 39 -6.16 4.24 -10.19
C SER A 39 -4.68 4.12 -9.86
N GLU A 40 -3.87 3.92 -10.89
CA GLU A 40 -2.41 3.86 -10.79
C GLU A 40 -1.81 5.16 -10.24
N SER A 41 -2.23 6.32 -10.78
CA SER A 41 -1.75 7.62 -10.31
C SER A 41 -1.96 7.77 -8.80
N LYS A 42 -3.15 7.46 -8.29
CA LYS A 42 -3.43 7.54 -6.85
C LYS A 42 -2.60 6.55 -6.04
N ALA A 43 -2.39 5.33 -6.55
CA ALA A 43 -1.52 4.36 -5.89
C ALA A 43 -0.07 4.86 -5.79
N ASN A 44 0.43 5.50 -6.86
CA ASN A 44 1.76 6.10 -6.89
C ASN A 44 1.88 7.30 -5.94
N ASP A 45 0.84 8.13 -5.81
CA ASP A 45 0.81 9.23 -4.84
C ASP A 45 0.91 8.70 -3.39
N VAL A 46 0.21 7.60 -3.09
CA VAL A 46 0.29 6.95 -1.78
C VAL A 46 1.70 6.40 -1.52
N VAL A 47 2.30 5.71 -2.51
CA VAL A 47 3.68 5.21 -2.41
C VAL A 47 4.67 6.35 -2.19
N ALA A 48 4.57 7.43 -2.97
CA ALA A 48 5.43 8.60 -2.85
C ALA A 48 5.31 9.24 -1.46
N SER A 49 4.08 9.38 -0.95
CA SER A 49 3.83 9.90 0.39
C SER A 49 4.47 9.04 1.49
N ILE A 50 4.47 7.72 1.33
CA ILE A 50 5.07 6.80 2.30
C ILE A 50 6.59 6.88 2.25
N ILE A 51 7.18 6.90 1.06
CA ILE A 51 8.62 7.02 0.86
C ILE A 51 9.13 8.37 1.39
N ALA A 52 8.42 9.46 1.12
CA ALA A 52 8.74 10.79 1.66
C ALA A 52 8.68 10.83 3.19
N GLY A 53 7.85 9.98 3.81
CA GLY A 53 7.80 9.78 5.26
C GLY A 53 8.84 8.83 5.83
N GLY A 54 9.81 8.37 5.03
CA GLY A 54 10.86 7.43 5.43
C GLY A 54 10.43 5.96 5.47
N GLY A 55 9.22 5.64 5.00
CA GLY A 55 8.71 4.27 4.91
C GLY A 55 9.10 3.55 3.61
N SER A 56 8.73 2.28 3.50
CA SER A 56 8.95 1.46 2.30
C SER A 56 7.62 1.01 1.72
N ALA A 57 7.36 1.34 0.45
CA ALA A 57 6.13 0.99 -0.24
C ALA A 57 6.35 0.66 -1.72
N LYS A 58 5.47 -0.17 -2.29
CA LYS A 58 5.40 -0.42 -3.73
C LYS A 58 3.94 -0.62 -4.18
N ALA A 59 3.58 -0.11 -5.35
CA ALA A 59 2.25 -0.26 -5.92
C ALA A 59 2.13 -1.55 -6.74
N PHE A 60 0.98 -2.22 -6.68
CA PHE A 60 0.68 -3.46 -7.39
C PHE A 60 -0.72 -3.38 -8.00
N LYS A 61 -0.82 -3.52 -9.32
CA LYS A 61 -2.10 -3.62 -10.01
C LYS A 61 -2.62 -5.05 -9.91
N ALA A 62 -3.77 -5.23 -9.27
CA ALA A 62 -4.49 -6.50 -9.30
C ALA A 62 -5.99 -6.28 -9.01
N ASP A 63 -6.85 -6.87 -9.83
CA ASP A 63 -8.27 -7.01 -9.58
C ASP A 63 -8.53 -8.21 -8.66
N VAL A 64 -8.84 -7.94 -7.40
CA VAL A 64 -9.10 -8.97 -6.38
C VAL A 64 -10.35 -9.83 -6.66
N SER A 65 -11.16 -9.47 -7.66
CA SER A 65 -12.27 -10.33 -8.11
C SER A 65 -11.82 -11.44 -9.07
N LYS A 66 -10.59 -11.40 -9.57
CA LYS A 66 -10.04 -12.37 -10.54
C LYS A 66 -8.90 -13.16 -9.95
N ILE A 67 -9.13 -14.46 -9.75
CA ILE A 67 -8.14 -15.40 -9.18
C ILE A 67 -6.79 -15.34 -9.89
N PRO A 68 -6.68 -15.27 -11.24
CA PRO A 68 -5.38 -15.21 -11.90
C PRO A 68 -4.56 -13.93 -11.65
N GLU A 69 -5.16 -12.88 -11.08
CA GLU A 69 -4.48 -11.63 -10.75
C GLU A 69 -4.02 -11.56 -9.26
N ILE A 70 -4.34 -12.58 -8.44
CA ILE A 70 -4.00 -12.68 -7.01
C ILE A 70 -2.84 -13.67 -6.81
#